data_AF-A0A0N0AIX1-F1
#
_entry.id   AF-A0A0N0AIX1-F1
#
_cell.length_a   1.000
_cell.length_b   1.000
_cell.length_c   1.000
_cell.angle_alpha   90.00
_cell.angle_beta   90.00
_cell.angle_gamma   90.00
#
_symmetry.space_group_name_H-M   'P 1'
#
loop_
_entity.id
_entity.type
_entity.pdbx_description
1 polymer ?
#
loop_
_entity_poly.entity_id
_entity_poly.type
_entity_poly.pdbx_seq_one_letter_code
_entity_poly.pdbx_strand_id
1 'polypeptide(L)'
;MGSVLAVIAAVLMWLFVADYARWRWWDNPGGRLVMTVAVALALVLTLASLRSWWPEFPGHELARVVVYLVASGAIVFVWAVHWSSQRGKHRAKR
;
A
#
# COMPACT_ATOMS: atom_id res chain seq x y z
N MET A 1 -11.22 -21.30 0.91
CA MET A 1 -10.83 -20.82 -0.45
C MET A 1 -10.34 -19.37 -0.46
N GLY A 2 -11.02 -18.42 0.20
CA GLY A 2 -10.59 -17.01 0.21
C GLY A 2 -9.18 -16.75 0.78
N SER A 3 -8.75 -17.56 1.76
CA SER A 3 -7.43 -17.46 2.41
C SER A 3 -6.26 -17.75 1.48
N VAL A 4 -6.42 -18.73 0.59
CA VAL A 4 -5.37 -19.14 -0.35
C VAL A 4 -5.17 -18.06 -1.42
N LEU A 5 -6.26 -17.49 -1.92
CA LEU A 5 -6.21 -16.36 -2.85
C LEU A 5 -5.55 -15.13 -2.23
N ALA A 6 -5.83 -14.84 -0.96
CA ALA A 6 -5.17 -13.74 -0.24
C ALA A 6 -3.66 -13.95 -0.11
N VAL A 7 -3.20 -15.17 0.18
CA VAL A 7 -1.76 -15.50 0.23
C VAL A 7 -1.11 -15.34 -1.13
N ILE A 8 -1.73 -15.88 -2.19
CA ILE A 8 -1.20 -15.75 -3.57
C ILE A 8 -1.13 -14.27 -3.96
N ALA A 9 -2.18 -13.49 -3.70
CA ALA A 9 -2.21 -12.06 -3.98
C ALA A 9 -1.14 -11.30 -3.17
N ALA A 10 -0.92 -11.65 -1.90
CA ALA A 10 0.13 -11.05 -1.08
C ALA A 10 1.51 -11.30 -1.68
N VAL A 11 1.80 -12.55 -2.07
CA VAL A 11 3.07 -12.93 -2.70
C VAL A 11 3.27 -12.19 -4.01
N LEU A 12 2.25 -12.14 -4.88
CA LEU A 12 2.33 -11.41 -6.15
C LEU A 12 2.56 -9.91 -5.94
N MET A 13 1.93 -9.30 -4.93
CA MET A 13 2.17 -7.89 -4.61
C MET A 13 3.59 -7.65 -4.09
N TRP A 14 4.14 -8.54 -3.26
CA TRP A 14 5.53 -8.44 -2.84
C TRP A 14 6.51 -8.63 -3.99
N LEU A 15 6.23 -9.54 -4.93
CA LEU A 15 7.02 -9.71 -6.15
C LEU A 15 6.99 -8.44 -7.00
N PHE A 16 5.81 -7.84 -7.18
CA PHE A 16 5.68 -6.57 -7.88
C PHE A 16 6.45 -5.45 -7.19
N VAL A 17 6.32 -5.30 -5.87
CA VAL A 17 7.08 -4.32 -5.08
C VAL A 17 8.57 -4.52 -5.23
N ALA A 18 9.05 -5.77 -5.13
CA ALA A 18 10.48 -6.10 -5.25
C ALA A 18 11.02 -5.83 -6.66
N ASP A 19 10.24 -6.15 -7.70
CA ASP A 19 10.63 -5.85 -9.07
C ASP A 19 10.61 -4.34 -9.34
N TYR A 20 9.54 -3.66 -8.95
CA TYR A 20 9.38 -2.21 -9.12
C TYR A 20 10.42 -1.41 -8.33
N ALA A 21 10.87 -1.91 -7.18
CA ALA A 21 11.94 -1.32 -6.39
C ALA A 21 13.28 -1.22 -7.14
N ARG A 22 13.51 -2.07 -8.15
CA ARG A 22 14.73 -2.05 -8.98
C ARG A 22 14.77 -0.86 -9.93
N TRP A 23 13.62 -0.29 -10.25
CA TRP A 23 13.50 0.90 -11.10
C TRP A 23 13.68 2.16 -10.26
N ARG A 24 14.06 3.29 -10.86
CA ARG A 24 14.16 4.58 -10.14
C ARG A 24 12.77 5.18 -9.90
N TRP A 25 11.92 4.44 -9.19
CA TRP A 25 10.54 4.84 -8.87
C TRP A 25 10.48 6.13 -8.06
N TRP A 26 11.56 6.48 -7.36
CA TRP A 26 11.67 7.73 -6.62
C TRP A 26 11.90 8.96 -7.51
N ASP A 27 12.27 8.82 -8.79
CA ASP A 27 12.53 9.97 -9.67
C ASP A 27 11.23 10.60 -10.19
N ASN A 28 10.12 9.86 -10.24
CA ASN A 28 8.82 10.34 -10.71
C ASN A 28 7.77 10.33 -9.57
N PRO A 29 7.02 11.43 -9.34
CA PRO A 29 5.94 11.46 -8.34
C PRO A 29 4.87 10.37 -8.55
N GLY A 30 4.58 9.99 -9.79
CA GLY A 30 3.68 8.86 -10.09
C GLY A 30 4.26 7.51 -9.65
N GLY A 31 5.56 7.30 -9.83
CA GLY A 31 6.24 6.08 -9.39
C GLY A 31 6.26 5.94 -7.86
N ARG A 32 6.47 7.05 -7.14
CA ARG A 32 6.33 7.09 -5.67
C ARG A 32 4.92 6.70 -5.23
N LEU A 33 3.90 7.21 -5.91
CA LEU A 33 2.49 6.90 -5.63
C LEU A 33 2.20 5.40 -5.81
N VAL A 34 2.62 4.82 -6.94
CA VAL A 34 2.45 3.41 -7.25
C VAL A 34 3.17 2.54 -6.21
N MET A 35 4.41 2.88 -5.87
CA MET A 35 5.19 2.13 -4.89
C MET A 35 4.53 2.16 -3.50
N THR A 36 4.10 3.34 -3.04
CA THR A 36 3.41 3.50 -1.73
C THR A 36 2.14 2.67 -1.67
N VAL A 37 1.31 2.71 -2.72
CA VAL A 37 0.05 1.95 -2.78
C VAL A 37 0.34 0.44 -2.85
N ALA A 38 1.31 0.03 -3.65
CA ALA A 38 1.67 -1.38 -3.81
C ALA A 38 2.18 -2.00 -2.49
N VAL A 39 3.05 -1.28 -1.77
CA VAL A 39 3.54 -1.70 -0.45
C VAL A 39 2.40 -1.77 0.57
N ALA A 40 1.52 -0.76 0.60
CA ALA A 40 0.38 -0.75 1.50
C ALA A 40 -0.56 -1.95 1.24
N LEU A 41 -0.84 -2.24 -0.04
CA LEU A 41 -1.64 -3.41 -0.42
C LEU A 41 -0.97 -4.72 -0.03
N ALA A 42 0.34 -4.86 -0.27
CA ALA A 42 1.09 -6.06 0.09
C ALA A 42 0.97 -6.34 1.60
N LEU A 43 1.14 -5.31 2.44
CA LEU A 43 1.02 -5.43 3.90
C LEU A 43 -0.40 -5.80 4.35
N VAL A 44 -1.44 -5.18 3.76
CA VAL A 44 -2.84 -5.49 4.06
C VAL A 44 -3.15 -6.96 3.72
N LEU A 45 -2.71 -7.42 2.56
CA LEU A 45 -2.91 -8.81 2.14
C LEU A 45 -2.15 -9.80 3.02
N THR A 46 -0.90 -9.49 3.38
CA THR A 46 -0.12 -10.31 4.33
C THR A 46 -0.84 -10.43 5.68
N LEU A 47 -1.42 -9.36 6.20
CA LEU A 47 -2.18 -9.40 7.45
C LEU A 47 -3.48 -10.20 7.32
N ALA A 48 -4.21 -10.05 6.21
CA ALA A 48 -5.42 -10.81 5.94
C ALA A 48 -5.12 -12.32 5.87
N SER A 49 -4.01 -12.70 5.25
CA SER A 49 -3.51 -14.08 5.20
C SER A 49 -3.15 -14.61 6.59
N LEU A 50 -2.38 -13.85 7.37
CA LEU A 50 -1.99 -14.20 8.74
C LEU A 50 -3.22 -14.44 9.64
N ARG A 51 -4.22 -13.54 9.58
CA ARG A 51 -5.47 -13.68 10.33
C ARG A 51 -6.21 -14.97 9.98
N SER A 52 -6.17 -15.40 8.71
CA SER A 52 -6.85 -16.61 8.30
C SER A 52 -6.15 -17.89 8.76
N TRP A 53 -4.84 -17.86 9.00
CA TRP A 53 -4.05 -19.04 9.37
C TRP A 53 -3.85 -19.15 10.89
N TRP A 54 -3.80 -18.01 11.59
CA TRP A 54 -3.68 -17.95 13.04
C TRP A 54 -4.67 -16.94 13.65
N PRO A 55 -5.90 -17.37 13.99
CA PRO A 55 -6.89 -16.50 14.62
C PRO A 55 -6.55 -16.12 16.08
N GLU A 56 -5.74 -16.91 16.79
CA GLU A 56 -5.44 -16.75 18.23
C GLU A 56 -4.01 -16.26 18.51
N PHE A 57 -3.32 -15.68 17.52
CA PHE A 57 -1.92 -15.26 17.71
C PHE A 57 -1.83 -14.02 18.64
N PRO A 58 -1.07 -14.05 19.74
CA PRO A 58 -0.87 -12.86 20.57
C PRO A 58 -0.13 -11.79 19.75
N GLY A 59 -0.76 -10.62 19.55
CA GLY A 59 -0.24 -9.53 18.72
C GLY A 59 -1.10 -9.15 17.50
N HIS A 60 -2.25 -9.80 17.30
CA HIS A 60 -3.23 -9.49 16.25
C HIS A 60 -3.73 -8.03 16.28
N GLU A 61 -3.93 -7.45 17.48
CA GLU A 61 -4.31 -6.04 17.61
C GLU A 61 -3.20 -5.09 17.14
N LEU A 62 -1.96 -5.33 17.57
CA LEU A 62 -0.79 -4.54 17.17
C LEU A 62 -0.58 -4.58 15.66
N ALA A 63 -0.70 -5.76 15.05
CA ALA A 63 -0.59 -5.93 13.61
C ALA A 63 -1.72 -5.20 12.85
N ARG A 64 -2.96 -5.21 13.38
CA ARG A 64 -4.07 -4.40 12.87
C ARG A 64 -3.78 -2.90 12.93
N VAL A 65 -3.28 -2.42 14.06
CA VAL A 65 -2.96 -1.00 14.24
C VAL A 65 -1.88 -0.55 13.26
N VAL A 66 -0.82 -1.35 13.09
CA VAL A 66 0.24 -1.04 12.11
C VAL A 66 -0.32 -1.00 10.69
N VAL A 67 -1.13 -1.97 10.29
CA VAL A 67 -1.72 -2.00 8.95
C VAL A 67 -2.69 -0.85 8.73
N TYR A 68 -3.52 -0.50 9.71
CA TYR A 68 -4.40 0.65 9.59
C TYR A 68 -3.62 1.96 9.52
N LEU A 69 -2.55 2.11 10.31
CA LEU A 69 -1.66 3.28 10.21
C LEU A 69 -1.02 3.40 8.83
N VAL A 70 -0.51 2.29 8.27
CA VAL A 70 0.07 2.27 6.92
C VAL A 70 -0.98 2.58 5.85
N ALA A 71 -2.17 1.97 5.93
CA ALA A 71 -3.24 2.21 4.99
C ALA A 71 -3.75 3.67 5.05
N SER A 72 -3.97 4.19 6.26
CA SER A 72 -4.33 5.60 6.47
C SER A 72 -3.24 6.54 5.97
N GLY A 73 -1.96 6.24 6.24
CA GLY A 73 -0.82 7.00 5.73
C GLY A 73 -0.76 7.00 4.20
N ALA A 74 -1.00 5.85 3.56
CA ALA A 74 -1.06 5.75 2.10
C ALA A 74 -2.22 6.57 1.52
N ILE A 75 -3.41 6.52 2.14
CA ILE A 75 -4.56 7.33 1.71
C ILE A 75 -4.26 8.83 1.85
N VAL A 76 -3.72 9.27 2.99
CA VAL A 76 -3.34 10.68 3.21
C VAL A 76 -2.29 11.12 2.20
N PHE A 77 -1.31 10.26 1.90
CA PHE A 77 -0.28 10.54 0.90
C PHE A 77 -0.88 10.68 -0.51
N VAL A 78 -1.73 9.74 -0.93
CA VAL A 78 -2.44 9.80 -2.21
C VAL A 78 -3.29 11.08 -2.29
N TRP A 79 -4.01 11.40 -1.21
CA TRP A 79 -4.83 12.60 -1.12
C TRP A 79 -3.99 13.88 -1.24
N ALA A 80 -2.86 13.95 -0.52
CA ALA A 80 -1.95 15.09 -0.55
C ALA A 80 -1.36 15.31 -1.94
N VAL A 81 -0.98 14.23 -2.65
CA VAL A 81 -0.49 14.31 -4.03
C VAL A 81 -1.61 14.69 -5.00
N HIS A 82 -2.81 14.16 -4.84
CA HIS A 82 -3.96 14.55 -5.66
C HIS A 82 -4.27 16.04 -5.49
N TRP A 83 -4.27 16.51 -4.25
CA TRP A 83 -4.55 17.89 -3.90
C TRP A 83 -3.47 18.86 -4.44
N SER A 84 -2.18 18.49 -4.37
CA SER A 84 -1.10 19.32 -4.92
C SER A 84 -1.18 19.43 -6.45
N SER A 85 -1.55 18.34 -7.13
CA SER A 85 -1.79 18.33 -8.58
C SER A 85 -2.98 19.21 -8.99
N GLN A 86 -4.07 19.18 -8.20
CA GLN A 86 -5.24 20.04 -8.41
C GLN A 86 -4.91 21.54 -8.26
N ARG A 87 -4.10 21.92 -7.25
CA ARG A 87 -3.69 23.33 -7.06
C ARG A 87 -2.84 23.87 -8.22
N GLY A 88 -2.02 23.04 -8.86
CA GLY A 88 -1.21 23.43 -10.02
C GLY A 88 -2.04 23.81 -11.24
N LYS A 89 -3.15 23.10 -11.48
CA LYS A 89 -4.04 23.36 -12.64
C LYS A 89 -4.84 24.67 -12.52
N HIS A 90 -5.15 25.11 -11.29
CA HIS A 90 -5.83 26.39 -11.08
C HIS A 90 -4.93 27.62 -11.28
N ARG A 91 -3.60 27.48 -11.17
CA ARG A 91 -2.66 28.57 -11.47
C ARG A 91 -2.41 28.78 -12.96
N ALA A 92 -2.58 27.75 -13.80
CA ALA A 92 -2.35 27.84 -15.24
C ALA A 92 -3.53 28.43 -16.05
N LYS A 93 -4.65 28.76 -15.38
CA LYS A 93 -5.84 29.38 -15.98
C LYS A 93 -6.04 30.84 -15.54
N ARG A 94 -5.04 31.46 -14.93
CA ARG A 94 -5.05 32.89 -14.57
C ARG A 94 -4.04 33.65 -15.38
#